data_AF-A0A1H9XW96-F1
#
_entry.id   AF-A0A1H9XW96-F1
#
_cell.length_a   1.000
_cell.length_b   1.000
_cell.length_c   1.000
_cell.angle_alpha   90.00
_cell.angle_beta   90.00
_cell.angle_gamma   90.00
#
_symmetry.space_group_name_H-M   'P 1'
#
loop_
_entity.id
_entity.type
_entity.pdbx_description
1 polymer ?
#
loop_
_entity_poly.entity_id
_entity_poly.type
_entity_poly.pdbx_seq_one_letter_code
_entity_poly.pdbx_strand_id
1 'polypeptide(L)' 'MYLAVLSLIIEQALVFGQLVLLAYAAVVSAAFVTMVRWHEEPALLRQFSDQYAAYRVAVPGWLPRLRPWQSHRPEKLT' A
#
# COMPACT_ATOMS: atom_id res chain seq x y z
N MET A 1 -3.81 1.48 -5.81
CA MET A 1 -3.89 0.54 -6.95
C MET A 1 -3.88 -0.92 -6.48
N TYR A 2 -2.83 -1.41 -5.83
CA TYR A 2 -2.69 -2.84 -5.46
C TYR A 2 -3.87 -3.43 -4.68
N LEU A 3 -4.33 -2.74 -3.64
CA LEU A 3 -5.46 -3.22 -2.83
C LEU A 3 -6.74 -3.41 -3.68
N ALA A 4 -7.01 -2.53 -4.65
CA ALA A 4 -8.17 -2.68 -5.53
C ALA A 4 -8.04 -3.91 -6.43
N VAL A 5 -6.85 -4.17 -6.98
CA VAL A 5 -6.59 -5.38 -7.78
C VAL A 5 -6.77 -6.64 -6.93
N LEU A 6 -6.25 -6.63 -5.70
CA LEU A 6 -6.42 -7.76 -4.78
C LEU A 6 -7.88 -7.98 -4.38
N SER A 7 -8.63 -6.90 -4.10
CA SER A 7 -10.06 -6.96 -3.85
C SER A 7 -10.81 -7.59 -5.02
N LEU A 8 -10.50 -7.21 -6.26
CA LEU A 8 -11.13 -7.79 -7.45
C LEU A 8 -10.87 -9.30 -7.58
N ILE A 9 -9.64 -9.76 -7.32
CA ILE A 9 -9.33 -11.20 -7.39
C ILE A 9 -10.08 -11.97 -6.29
N ILE A 10 -10.14 -11.40 -5.09
CA ILE A 10 -10.88 -11.99 -3.97
C ILE A 10 -12.37 -12.03 -4.31
N GLU A 11 -12.95 -10.95 -4.84
CA GLU A 11 -14.34 -10.91 -5.30
C GLU A 11 -14.61 -11.99 -6.35
N GLN A 12 -13.72 -12.19 -7.33
CA GLN A 12 -13.82 -13.30 -8.29
C GLN A 12 -13.83 -14.66 -7.58
N ALA A 13 -12.97 -14.87 -6.59
CA ALA A 13 -12.95 -16.11 -5.81
C ALA A 13 -14.29 -16.36 -5.08
N LEU A 14 -14.90 -15.31 -4.53
CA LEU A 14 -16.20 -15.38 -3.86
C LEU A 14 -17.34 -15.64 -4.85
N VAL A 15 -17.39 -14.91 -5.97
CA VAL A 15 -18.45 -15.03 -6.98
C VAL A 15 -18.42 -16.40 -7.67
N PHE A 16 -17.23 -16.93 -7.96
CA PHE A 16 -17.08 -18.24 -8.62
C PHE A 16 -16.96 -19.42 -7.66
N GLY A 17 -16.82 -19.17 -6.35
CA GLY A 17 -16.64 -20.22 -5.33
C GLY A 17 -15.35 -21.04 -5.49
N GLN A 18 -14.30 -20.46 -6.09
CA GLN A 18 -13.08 -21.17 -6.48
C GLN A 18 -11.91 -20.84 -5.55
N LEU A 19 -11.53 -21.78 -4.69
CA LEU A 19 -10.42 -21.61 -3.73
C LEU A 19 -9.06 -21.40 -4.41
N VAL A 20 -8.88 -21.89 -5.65
CA VAL A 20 -7.64 -21.66 -6.42
C VAL A 20 -7.38 -20.17 -6.66
N LEU A 21 -8.43 -19.35 -6.77
CA LEU A 21 -8.30 -17.90 -6.94
C LEU A 21 -7.78 -17.21 -5.66
N LEU A 22 -8.02 -17.79 -4.48
CA LEU A 22 -7.42 -17.29 -3.23
C LEU A 22 -5.91 -17.58 -3.18
N ALA A 23 -5.49 -18.77 -3.62
CA ALA A 23 -4.07 -19.09 -3.75
C ALA A 23 -3.39 -18.16 -4.77
N TYR A 24 -4.06 -17.88 -5.89
CA TYR A 24 -3.60 -16.89 -6.86
C TYR A 24 -3.50 -15.49 -6.26
N ALA A 25 -4.51 -15.02 -5.51
CA ALA A 25 -4.48 -13.75 -4.80
C ALA A 25 -3.28 -13.64 -3.84
N ALA A 26 -2.94 -14.72 -3.14
CA ALA A 26 -1.79 -14.77 -2.24
C ALA A 26 -0.46 -14.61 -3.00
N VAL A 27 -0.30 -15.30 -4.14
CA VAL A 27 0.88 -15.17 -5.00
C VAL A 27 1.01 -13.75 -5.56
N VAL A 28 -0.07 -13.17 -6.07
CA VAL A 28 -0.09 -11.79 -6.58
C VAL A 28 0.22 -10.79 -5.47
N SER A 29 -0.33 -10.99 -4.27
CA SER A 29 -0.02 -10.17 -3.09
C SER A 29 1.47 -10.21 -2.76
N ALA A 30 2.08 -11.39 -2.73
CA ALA A 30 3.50 -11.56 -2.46
C ALA A 30 4.37 -10.88 -3.53
N ALA A 31 3.99 -10.97 -4.80
CA ALA A 31 4.68 -10.29 -5.90
C ALA A 31 4.63 -8.77 -5.73
N PHE A 32 3.45 -8.19 -5.42
CA PHE A 32 3.34 -6.75 -5.19
C PHE A 32 4.11 -6.29 -3.96
N VAL A 33 4.01 -7.00 -2.83
CA VAL A 33 4.80 -6.68 -1.63
C VAL A 33 6.29 -6.67 -1.94
N THR A 34 6.77 -7.67 -2.68
CA THR A 34 8.18 -7.77 -3.06
C THR A 34 8.60 -6.62 -3.96
N MET A 35 7.80 -6.30 -4.98
CA MET A 35 8.09 -5.22 -5.93
C MET A 35 8.09 -3.85 -5.24
N VAL A 36 7.11 -3.57 -4.38
CA VAL A 36 7.04 -2.34 -3.59
C VAL A 36 8.27 -2.21 -2.70
N ARG A 37 8.65 -3.26 -1.97
CA ARG A 37 9.80 -3.24 -1.06
C ARG A 37 11.14 -3.09 -1.78
N TRP A 38 11.31 -3.71 -2.95
CA TRP A 38 12.61 -3.75 -3.63
C TRP A 38 12.81 -2.63 -4.64
N HIS A 39 11.73 -2.13 -5.25
CA HIS A 39 11.81 -1.14 -6.32
C HIS A 39 11.21 0.20 -5.90
N GLU A 40 9.96 0.21 -5.43
CA GLU A 40 9.26 1.47 -5.17
C GLU A 40 9.78 2.18 -3.91
N GLU A 41 9.85 1.51 -2.77
CA GLU A 41 10.31 2.14 -1.52
C GLU A 41 11.74 2.71 -1.66
N PRO A 42 12.72 2.00 -2.26
CA PRO A 42 14.06 2.56 -2.43
C PRO A 42 14.10 3.71 -3.44
N ALA A 43 13.34 3.63 -4.53
CA ALA A 43 13.26 4.71 -5.51
C ALA A 43 12.64 5.98 -4.89
N LEU A 44 11.54 5.83 -4.15
CA LEU A 44 10.87 6.93 -3.47
C LEU A 44 11.73 7.53 -2.36
N LEU A 45 12.47 6.70 -1.62
CA LEU A 45 13.40 7.19 -0.61
C LEU A 45 14.56 7.98 -1.23
N ARG A 46 15.07 7.56 -2.40
CA ARG A 46 16.10 8.31 -3.13
C ARG A 46 15.58 9.64 -3.67
N GLN A 47 14.34 9.70 -4.14
CA GLN A 47 13.77 10.88 -4.77
C GLN A 47 13.25 11.91 -3.75
N PHE A 48 12.69 11.46 -2.64
CA PHE A 48 11.97 12.31 -1.67
C PHE A 48 12.56 12.28 -0.25
N SER A 49 13.52 11.40 0.02
CA SER A 49 14.31 11.30 1.26
C SER A 49 13.45 11.49 2.54
N ASP A 50 13.71 12.55 3.32
CA ASP A 50 13.07 12.77 4.63
C ASP A 50 11.55 12.92 4.55
N GLN A 51 11.02 13.46 3.45
CA GLN A 51 9.58 13.59 3.26
C GLN A 51 8.92 12.21 3.13
N TYR A 52 9.57 11.29 2.41
CA TYR A 52 9.08 9.93 2.26
C TYR A 52 9.28 9.11 3.52
N ALA A 53 10.36 9.32 4.27
CA ALA A 53 10.56 8.69 5.58
C ALA A 53 9.44 9.09 6.56
N ALA A 54 9.11 10.38 6.65
CA ALA A 54 8.00 10.87 7.48
C ALA A 54 6.64 10.32 7.00
N TYR A 55 6.42 10.28 5.68
CA TYR A 55 5.21 9.70 5.08
C TYR A 55 5.05 8.21 5.41
N ARG A 56 6.11 7.41 5.34
CA ARG A 56 6.05 5.97 5.63
C ARG A 56 5.69 5.65 7.08
N VAL A 57 6.14 6.49 8.02
CA VAL A 57 5.75 6.37 9.44
C VAL A 57 4.29 6.76 9.64
N ALA A 58 3.85 7.79 8.89
CA ALA A 58 2.50 8.31 8.94
C ALA A 58 1.45 7.37 8.31
N VAL A 59 1.78 6.69 7.21
CA VAL A 59 0.82 5.94 6.41
C VAL A 59 1.23 4.47 6.36
N PRO A 60 0.56 3.58 7.12
CA PRO A 60 0.81 2.14 7.01
C PRO A 60 0.49 1.66 5.58
N GLY A 61 1.40 0.90 4.97
CA GLY A 61 1.34 0.64 3.53
C GLY A 61 0.13 -0.17 3.05
N TRP A 62 -0.15 -1.32 3.69
CA TRP A 62 -1.18 -2.27 3.23
C TRP A 62 -2.47 -2.23 4.03
N LEU A 63 -2.47 -1.56 5.19
CA LEU A 63 -3.65 -1.41 6.02
C LEU A 63 -4.25 -0.02 5.79
N PRO A 64 -5.52 0.06 5.34
CA PRO A 64 -6.17 1.34 5.15
C PRO A 64 -6.26 2.07 6.49
N ARG A 65 -5.68 3.27 6.54
CA ARG A 65 -5.74 4.13 7.71
C ARG A 65 -7.10 4.81 7.75
N LEU A 66 -7.91 4.51 8.77
CA LEU A 66 -9.26 5.06 8.93
C LEU A 66 -9.29 6.49 9.51
N ARG A 67 -8.18 6.95 10.09
CA ARG A 67 -8.06 8.30 10.65
C ARG A 67 -7.10 9.14 9.81
N PRO A 68 -7.40 10.40 9.51
CA PRO A 68 -6.46 11.28 8.80
C PRO A 68 -5.11 11.37 9.51
N TRP A 69 -4.04 11.60 8.74
CA TRP A 69 -2.77 11.99 9.32
C TRP A 69 -2.78 13.48 9.65
N GLN A 70 -2.28 13.85 10.84
CA GLN A 70 -2.18 15.23 11.27
C GLN A 70 -0.70 15.67 11.23
N SER A 71 -0.33 16.42 10.18
CA SER A 71 0.91 17.21 10.19
C SER A 71 0.74 18.28 11.25
N HIS A 72 1.65 18.34 12.21
CA HIS A 72 2.03 19.64 12.75
C HIS A 72 2.78 20.40 11.66
N ARG A 73 2.03 21.08 10.78
CA ARG A 73 2.56 22.18 9.99
C ARG A 73 2.32 23.40 10.87
N PRO A 74 3.36 24.09 11.39
CA PRO A 74 3.12 25.36 12.06
C PRO A 74 2.39 26.25 11.05
N GLU A 75 1.17 26.68 11.41
CA GLU A 75 0.49 27.73 10.67
C GLU A 75 1.49 28.85 10.51
N LYS A 76 1.74 29.24 9.25
CA LYS A 76 2.56 30.39 8.93
C LYS A 76 1.96 31.58 9.69
N LEU A 77 2.65 32.04 10.72
CA LEU A 77 2.42 33.35 11.29
C LEU A 77 2.71 34.35 10.14
N THR A 78 1.64 35.04 9.76
CA THR A 78 1.58 36.22 8.89
C THR A 78 2.64 37.25 9.19
#